data_AF-A0A940WPL4-F1
#
_entry.id   AF-A0A940WPL4-F1
#
_cell.length_a   1.000
_cell.length_b   1.000
_cell.length_c   1.000
_cell.angle_alpha   90.00
_cell.angle_beta   90.00
_cell.angle_gamma   90.00
#
_symmetry.space_group_name_H-M   'P 1'
#
loop_
_entity.id
_entity.type
_entity.pdbx_description
1 polymer ?
#
loop_
_entity_poly.entity_id
_entity_poly.type
_entity_poly.pdbx_seq_one_letter_code
_entity_poly.pdbx_strand_id
1 'polypeptide(L)'
;MDLVPKRKGQYRFRELLPNGQYMHLYFTRYRSNNENVSFEWQVTLVILDNPQRRSANLWFKKNKRARSTGDGSLTGMIRALYHILEFRSALNMNEEIFVAFEDQKRCRAYRWLLRHEFQECIQHDTDRMIGYVSRNPAIWEYVKEVNEHDNQVDEMEPRGN
;
A
#
# COMPACT_ATOMS: atom_id res chain seq x y z
N MET A 1 10.42 -9.75 -11.21
CA MET A 1 9.49 -8.99 -12.09
C MET A 1 10.15 -7.70 -12.57
N ASP A 2 9.78 -7.19 -13.75
CA ASP A 2 10.31 -5.91 -14.27
C ASP A 2 9.48 -4.71 -13.74
N LEU A 3 9.71 -4.35 -12.48
CA LEU A 3 9.31 -3.03 -11.97
C LEU A 3 10.10 -1.98 -12.74
N VAL A 4 9.44 -1.12 -13.52
CA VAL A 4 10.13 -0.07 -14.27
C VAL A 4 10.16 1.22 -13.44
N PRO A 5 11.29 1.59 -12.81
CA PRO A 5 11.41 2.87 -12.13
C PRO A 5 11.29 4.00 -13.17
N LYS A 6 10.33 4.90 -12.99
CA LYS A 6 10.16 6.06 -13.89
C LYS A 6 10.82 7.33 -13.38
N ARG A 7 10.81 7.52 -12.06
CA ARG A 7 11.36 8.66 -11.29
C ARG A 7 11.67 8.15 -9.88
N LYS A 8 12.58 8.83 -9.15
CA LYS A 8 12.84 8.52 -7.74
C LYS A 8 11.51 8.60 -6.98
N GLY A 9 11.04 7.47 -6.42
CA GLY A 9 9.75 7.41 -5.70
C GLY A 9 8.51 7.09 -6.55
N GLN A 10 8.63 6.58 -7.78
CA GLN A 10 7.49 6.03 -8.53
C GLN A 10 7.82 4.71 -9.20
N TYR A 11 7.07 3.66 -8.86
CA TYR A 11 7.08 2.37 -9.55
C TYR A 11 5.74 2.14 -10.25
N ARG A 12 5.81 1.47 -11.39
CA ARG A 12 4.63 1.14 -12.19
C ARG A 12 4.74 -0.27 -12.69
N PHE A 13 3.62 -0.97 -12.58
CA PHE A 13 3.45 -2.31 -13.10
C PHE A 13 2.26 -2.33 -14.06
N ARG A 14 2.40 -3.10 -15.15
CA ARG A 14 1.36 -3.25 -16.17
C ARG A 14 1.29 -4.71 -16.60
N GLU A 15 0.08 -5.24 -16.64
CA GLU A 15 -0.16 -6.63 -17.01
C GLU A 15 -1.44 -6.78 -17.83
N LEU A 16 -1.39 -7.63 -18.85
CA LEU A 16 -2.57 -8.04 -19.61
C LEU A 16 -3.31 -9.13 -18.83
N LEU A 17 -4.59 -8.89 -18.55
CA LEU A 17 -5.48 -9.84 -17.89
C LEU A 17 -6.08 -10.82 -18.91
N PRO A 18 -6.52 -12.02 -18.49
CA PRO A 18 -7.10 -13.03 -19.37
C PRO A 18 -8.33 -12.57 -20.16
N ASN A 19 -9.05 -11.55 -19.66
CA ASN A 19 -10.21 -10.95 -20.32
C ASN A 19 -9.86 -9.86 -21.35
N GLY A 20 -8.58 -9.70 -21.70
CA GLY A 20 -8.10 -8.71 -22.67
C GLY A 20 -7.90 -7.29 -22.11
N GLN A 21 -8.27 -7.05 -20.85
CA GLN A 21 -8.05 -5.76 -20.18
C GLN A 21 -6.62 -5.63 -19.65
N TYR A 22 -6.15 -4.39 -19.46
CA TYR A 22 -4.85 -4.10 -18.89
C TYR A 22 -5.00 -3.62 -17.44
N MET A 23 -4.34 -4.34 -16.53
CA MET A 23 -4.13 -3.90 -15.16
C MET A 23 -2.93 -2.95 -15.11
N HIS A 24 -3.12 -1.81 -14.45
CA HIS A 24 -2.09 -0.84 -14.15
C HIS A 24 -2.02 -0.62 -12.64
N LEU A 25 -0.86 -0.90 -12.05
CA LEU A 25 -0.60 -0.68 -10.64
C LEU A 25 0.49 0.38 -10.50
N TYR A 26 0.21 1.40 -9.69
CA TYR A 26 1.11 2.53 -9.44
C TYR A 26 1.48 2.55 -7.97
N PHE A 27 2.77 2.61 -7.67
CA PHE A 27 3.30 2.87 -6.34
C PHE A 27 3.94 4.25 -6.35
N THR A 28 3.41 5.16 -5.55
CA THR A 28 3.91 6.55 -5.48
C THR A 28 4.36 6.84 -4.06
N ARG A 29 5.61 7.29 -3.92
CA ARG A 29 6.21 7.61 -2.62
C ARG A 29 5.95 9.05 -2.24
N TYR A 30 5.50 9.24 -1.01
CA TYR A 30 5.34 10.54 -0.36
C TYR A 30 6.18 10.56 0.91
N ARG A 31 6.66 11.75 1.31
CA ARG A 31 7.19 11.92 2.67
C ARG A 31 6.01 11.80 3.64
N SER A 32 6.19 10.99 4.67
CA SER A 32 5.18 10.91 5.73
C SER A 32 5.45 11.98 6.78
N ASN A 33 4.38 12.41 7.44
CA ASN A 33 4.43 13.33 8.58
C ASN A 33 4.51 12.56 9.92
N ASN A 34 4.50 11.22 9.89
CA ASN A 34 4.62 10.38 11.07
C ASN A 34 6.09 10.25 11.47
N GLU A 35 6.41 10.52 12.73
CA GLU A 35 7.79 10.50 13.26
C GLU A 35 8.48 9.14 13.06
N ASN A 36 7.70 8.05 13.06
CA ASN A 36 8.20 6.68 12.89
C ASN A 36 8.18 6.20 11.42
N VAL A 37 7.77 7.05 10.47
CA VAL A 37 7.67 6.71 9.04
C VAL A 37 8.30 7.83 8.23
N SER A 38 9.38 7.54 7.53
CA SER A 38 10.00 8.52 6.63
C SER A 38 9.23 8.67 5.33
N PHE A 39 8.70 7.56 4.79
CA PHE A 39 7.94 7.58 3.53
C PHE A 39 6.74 6.65 3.52
N GLU A 40 5.64 7.13 2.94
CA GLU A 40 4.46 6.33 2.62
C GLU A 40 4.41 6.05 1.12
N TRP A 41 4.20 4.79 0.74
CA TRP A 41 3.99 4.35 -0.62
C TRP A 41 2.50 4.13 -0.87
N GLN A 42 1.86 5.01 -1.65
CA GLN A 42 0.46 4.85 -2.01
C GLN A 42 0.30 3.98 -3.25
N VAL A 43 -0.65 3.05 -3.18
CA VAL A 43 -1.02 2.16 -4.26
C VAL A 43 -2.26 2.67 -4.99
N THR A 44 -2.16 2.77 -6.31
CA THR A 44 -3.32 3.04 -7.18
C THR A 44 -3.47 1.93 -8.19
N LEU A 45 -4.65 1.31 -8.26
CA LEU A 45 -5.00 0.30 -9.24
C LEU A 45 -5.99 0.86 -10.27
N VAL A 46 -5.69 0.66 -11.55
CA VAL A 46 -6.59 1.00 -12.67
C VAL A 46 -6.63 -0.18 -13.63
N ILE A 47 -7.82 -0.62 -14.03
CA ILE A 47 -8.02 -1.64 -15.08
C ILE A 47 -8.67 -0.95 -16.27
N LEU A 48 -8.14 -1.13 -17.48
CA LEU A 48 -8.61 -0.44 -18.68
C LEU A 48 -8.69 -1.41 -19.86
N ASP A 49 -9.63 -1.21 -20.78
CA ASP A 49 -9.75 -2.02 -22.01
C ASP A 49 -8.65 -1.72 -23.04
N ASN A 50 -7.88 -0.65 -22.86
CA ASN A 50 -6.83 -0.23 -23.79
C ASN A 50 -5.45 -0.16 -23.09
N PRO A 51 -4.38 -0.73 -23.69
CA PRO A 51 -3.02 -0.70 -23.17
C PRO A 51 -2.36 0.69 -23.11
N GLN A 52 -2.97 1.70 -23.75
CA GLN A 52 -2.33 2.98 -24.00
C GLN A 52 -2.16 3.80 -22.73
N ARG A 53 -0.88 4.01 -22.42
CA ARG A 53 -0.37 4.80 -21.28
C ARG A 53 -0.94 6.22 -21.22
N ARG A 54 -1.30 6.82 -22.36
CA ARG A 54 -1.95 8.15 -22.39
C ARG A 54 -3.31 8.10 -21.71
N SER A 55 -4.11 7.07 -21.95
CA SER A 55 -5.44 6.92 -21.34
C SER A 55 -5.37 6.77 -19.82
N ALA A 56 -4.40 6.00 -19.30
CA ALA A 56 -4.22 5.84 -17.85
C ALA A 56 -3.69 7.12 -17.16
N ASN A 57 -2.71 7.80 -17.77
CA ASN A 57 -2.23 9.08 -17.23
C ASN A 57 -3.30 10.19 -17.37
N LEU A 58 -4.11 10.16 -18.44
CA LEU A 58 -5.22 11.09 -18.65
C LEU A 58 -6.33 10.81 -17.65
N TRP A 59 -6.61 9.54 -17.33
CA TRP A 59 -7.51 9.15 -16.26
C TRP A 59 -7.00 9.68 -14.92
N PHE A 60 -5.74 9.43 -14.55
CA PHE A 60 -5.13 9.92 -13.31
C PHE A 60 -5.13 11.47 -13.22
N LYS A 61 -4.95 12.18 -14.33
CA LYS A 61 -4.92 13.66 -14.36
C LYS A 61 -6.29 14.33 -14.46
N LYS A 62 -7.23 13.80 -15.25
CA LYS A 62 -8.54 14.43 -15.49
C LYS A 62 -9.59 14.01 -14.47
N ASN A 63 -9.45 12.85 -13.86
CA ASN A 63 -10.53 12.24 -13.09
C ASN A 63 -10.18 12.11 -11.61
N LYS A 64 -10.20 13.24 -10.88
CA LYS A 64 -10.34 13.19 -9.41
C LYS A 64 -11.72 12.64 -8.95
N ARG A 65 -12.63 12.33 -9.89
CA ARG A 65 -14.02 11.90 -9.65
C ARG A 65 -14.55 10.80 -10.59
N ALA A 66 -13.75 10.24 -11.51
CA ALA A 66 -14.32 9.19 -12.38
C ALA A 66 -14.39 7.87 -11.64
N ARG A 67 -15.59 7.28 -11.65
CA ARG A 67 -15.78 5.88 -11.28
C ARG A 67 -14.85 5.00 -12.10
N SER A 68 -14.18 4.08 -11.42
CA SER A 68 -13.40 3.01 -12.03
C SER A 68 -14.24 2.35 -13.14
N THR A 69 -13.81 2.42 -14.38
CA THR A 69 -14.43 1.72 -15.51
C THR A 69 -13.65 0.45 -15.79
N GLY A 70 -14.34 -0.68 -15.87
CA GLY A 70 -13.77 -2.02 -15.98
C GLY A 70 -14.33 -2.89 -14.86
N ASP A 71 -14.67 -4.14 -15.17
CA ASP A 71 -15.44 -5.01 -14.28
C ASP A 71 -14.76 -5.35 -12.95
N GLY A 72 -13.56 -4.80 -12.68
CA GLY A 72 -12.82 -5.05 -11.45
C GLY A 72 -12.72 -6.55 -11.26
N SER A 73 -12.37 -7.26 -12.34
CA SER A 73 -12.41 -8.72 -12.37
C SER A 73 -11.63 -9.21 -11.16
N LEU A 74 -12.22 -10.15 -10.42
CA LEU A 74 -11.59 -10.73 -9.23
C LEU A 74 -10.15 -11.15 -9.54
N THR A 75 -9.90 -11.63 -10.75
CA THR A 75 -8.58 -11.92 -11.32
C THR A 75 -7.62 -10.73 -11.27
N GLY A 76 -8.01 -9.54 -11.72
CA GLY A 76 -7.17 -8.35 -11.67
C GLY A 76 -6.86 -7.93 -10.22
N MET A 77 -7.82 -8.05 -9.31
CA MET A 77 -7.60 -7.72 -7.90
C MET A 77 -6.70 -8.74 -7.20
N ILE A 78 -6.86 -10.03 -7.49
CA ILE A 78 -5.98 -11.10 -7.01
C ILE A 78 -4.55 -10.88 -7.52
N ARG A 79 -4.38 -10.55 -8.81
CA ARG A 79 -3.04 -10.27 -9.35
C ARG A 79 -2.43 -9.02 -8.71
N ALA A 80 -3.20 -7.94 -8.55
CA ALA A 80 -2.76 -6.75 -7.84
C ALA A 80 -2.28 -7.06 -6.42
N LEU A 81 -3.01 -7.91 -5.69
CA LEU A 81 -2.63 -8.34 -4.34
C LEU A 81 -1.22 -8.96 -4.31
N TYR A 82 -0.89 -9.86 -5.23
CA TYR A 82 0.45 -10.45 -5.31
C TYR A 82 1.55 -9.38 -5.48
N HIS A 83 1.35 -8.43 -6.39
CA HIS A 83 2.30 -7.33 -6.60
C HIS A 83 2.42 -6.41 -5.38
N ILE A 84 1.32 -6.17 -4.66
CA ILE A 84 1.32 -5.37 -3.43
C ILE A 84 2.13 -6.08 -2.34
N LEU A 85 1.97 -7.39 -2.18
CA LEU A 85 2.69 -8.18 -1.19
C LEU A 85 4.20 -8.26 -1.50
N GLU A 86 4.57 -8.46 -2.76
CA GLU A 86 5.97 -8.45 -3.21
C GLU A 86 6.59 -7.06 -3.03
N PHE A 87 5.85 -5.98 -3.34
CA PHE A 87 6.34 -4.63 -3.09
C PHE A 87 6.54 -4.37 -1.59
N ARG A 88 5.60 -4.83 -0.76
CA ARG A 88 5.67 -4.67 0.70
C ARG A 88 6.91 -5.35 1.30
N SER A 89 7.25 -6.55 0.86
CA SER A 89 8.42 -7.27 1.36
C SER A 89 9.76 -6.62 0.95
N ALA A 90 9.73 -5.69 0.01
CA ALA A 90 10.89 -4.90 -0.41
C ALA A 90 10.96 -3.49 0.24
N LEU A 91 10.01 -3.14 1.12
CA LEU A 91 10.03 -1.85 1.82
C LEU A 91 11.20 -1.78 2.82
N ASN A 92 11.76 -0.58 2.96
CA ASN A 92 12.75 -0.29 4.00
C ASN A 92 12.08 -0.10 5.37
N MET A 93 12.90 -0.10 6.43
CA MET A 93 12.45 -0.04 7.83
C MET A 93 11.52 1.13 8.16
N ASN A 94 11.78 2.31 7.59
CA ASN A 94 11.00 3.53 7.83
C ASN A 94 10.03 3.85 6.69
N GLU A 95 9.65 2.83 5.92
CA GLU A 95 8.68 2.96 4.84
C GLU A 95 7.44 2.10 5.12
N GLU A 96 6.28 2.61 4.73
CA GLU A 96 5.02 1.87 4.80
C GLU A 96 4.29 1.93 3.47
N ILE A 97 3.36 0.99 3.26
CA ILE A 97 2.51 0.94 2.08
C ILE A 97 1.06 1.22 2.48
N PHE A 98 0.41 2.10 1.73
CA PHE A 98 -0.98 2.46 1.89
C PHE A 98 -1.78 2.11 0.64
N VAL A 99 -2.80 1.26 0.81
CA VAL A 99 -3.72 0.84 -0.25
C VAL A 99 -5.05 1.54 -0.05
N ALA A 100 -5.25 2.63 -0.78
CA ALA A 100 -6.49 3.40 -0.76
C ALA A 100 -7.61 2.71 -1.56
N PHE A 101 -8.86 2.95 -1.18
CA PHE A 101 -10.02 2.62 -2.00
C PHE A 101 -11.07 3.74 -1.97
N GLU A 102 -11.74 3.94 -3.10
CA GLU A 102 -12.75 5.00 -3.24
C GLU A 102 -14.19 4.46 -3.16
N ASP A 103 -14.36 3.14 -3.29
CA ASP A 103 -15.66 2.48 -3.38
C ASP A 103 -15.70 1.17 -2.56
N GLN A 104 -16.91 0.76 -2.17
CA GLN A 104 -17.12 -0.43 -1.36
C GLN A 104 -16.74 -1.73 -2.07
N LYS A 105 -16.78 -1.79 -3.40
CA LYS A 105 -16.42 -3.00 -4.15
C LYS A 105 -14.92 -3.29 -3.97
N ARG A 106 -14.08 -2.27 -4.11
CA ARG A 106 -12.63 -2.35 -3.85
C ARG A 106 -12.33 -2.61 -2.37
N CYS A 107 -13.04 -1.96 -1.45
CA CYS A 107 -12.93 -2.23 -0.02
C CYS A 107 -13.14 -3.73 0.30
N ARG A 108 -14.21 -4.33 -0.24
CA ARG A 108 -14.51 -5.77 -0.07
C ARG A 108 -13.45 -6.66 -0.70
N ALA A 109 -12.95 -6.31 -1.88
CA ALA A 109 -11.91 -7.08 -2.55
C ALA A 109 -10.58 -7.07 -1.78
N TYR A 110 -10.22 -5.90 -1.22
CA TYR A 110 -9.00 -5.72 -0.44
C TYR A 110 -9.12 -6.22 1.00
N ARG A 111 -10.27 -6.74 1.42
CA ARG A 111 -10.41 -7.40 2.74
C ARG A 111 -9.41 -8.54 2.94
N TRP A 112 -8.93 -9.15 1.87
CA TRP A 112 -7.87 -10.17 1.92
C TRP A 112 -6.54 -9.63 2.45
N LEU A 113 -6.26 -8.33 2.32
CA LEU A 113 -5.05 -7.70 2.89
C LEU A 113 -4.94 -7.90 4.40
N LEU A 114 -6.08 -7.96 5.11
CA LEU A 114 -6.10 -8.23 6.56
C LEU A 114 -5.47 -9.59 6.92
N ARG A 115 -5.57 -10.59 6.03
CA ARG A 115 -4.94 -11.91 6.23
C ARG A 115 -3.42 -11.87 6.07
N HIS A 116 -2.90 -10.75 5.59
CA HIS A 116 -1.49 -10.52 5.36
C HIS A 116 -1.03 -9.34 6.22
N GLU A 117 -1.46 -9.19 7.47
CA GLU A 117 -0.91 -8.17 8.40
C GLU A 117 -1.03 -6.72 7.90
N PHE A 118 -2.01 -6.44 7.04
CA PHE A 118 -2.46 -5.07 6.85
C PHE A 118 -3.45 -4.70 7.94
N GLN A 119 -3.41 -3.44 8.34
CA GLN A 119 -4.33 -2.84 9.30
C GLN A 119 -5.28 -1.90 8.59
N GLU A 120 -6.51 -1.81 9.10
CA GLU A 120 -7.49 -0.84 8.61
C GLU A 120 -7.04 0.58 8.98
N CYS A 121 -7.05 1.48 8.01
CA CYS A 121 -6.77 2.89 8.24
C CYS A 121 -8.10 3.64 8.25
N ILE A 122 -8.42 4.24 9.38
CA ILE A 122 -9.66 4.98 9.62
C ILE A 122 -9.33 6.47 9.68
N GLN A 123 -10.07 7.28 8.94
CA GLN A 123 -9.98 8.73 9.04
C GLN A 123 -10.69 9.21 10.30
N HIS A 124 -9.92 9.70 11.28
CA HIS A 124 -10.42 10.10 12.60
C HIS A 124 -11.62 11.07 12.56
N ASP A 125 -11.63 12.02 11.64
CA ASP A 125 -12.70 13.04 11.57
C ASP A 125 -14.06 12.50 11.10
N THR A 126 -14.08 11.38 10.37
CA THR A 126 -15.29 10.86 9.72
C THR A 126 -15.63 9.42 10.10
N ASP A 127 -14.79 8.80 10.93
CA ASP A 127 -14.81 7.37 11.26
C ASP A 127 -14.90 6.46 10.02
N ARG A 128 -14.43 6.98 8.87
CA ARG A 128 -14.52 6.30 7.60
C ARG A 128 -13.24 5.52 7.37
N MET A 129 -13.38 4.24 7.05
CA MET A 129 -12.29 3.44 6.53
C MET A 129 -11.83 3.99 5.18
N ILE A 130 -10.58 4.44 5.09
CA ILE A 130 -9.99 5.09 3.90
C ILE A 130 -9.01 4.20 3.15
N GLY A 131 -8.53 3.13 3.80
CA GLY A 131 -7.57 2.22 3.18
C GLY A 131 -7.07 1.13 4.12
N TYR A 132 -6.07 0.43 3.64
CA TYR A 132 -5.28 -0.53 4.42
C TYR A 132 -3.82 -0.08 4.44
N VAL A 133 -3.16 -0.20 5.59
CA VAL A 133 -1.74 0.15 5.77
C VAL A 133 -0.95 -1.05 6.26
N SER A 134 0.30 -1.20 5.82
CA SER A 134 1.20 -2.24 6.32
C SER A 134 2.67 -1.81 6.16
N ARG A 135 3.56 -2.50 6.86
CA ARG A 135 5.02 -2.35 6.79
C ARG A 135 5.65 -3.67 6.37
N ASN A 136 6.96 -3.69 6.13
CA ASN A 136 7.66 -4.93 5.88
C ASN A 136 7.68 -5.80 7.15
N PRO A 137 6.97 -6.95 7.21
CA PRO A 137 6.87 -7.72 8.45
C PRO A 137 8.22 -8.27 8.92
N ALA A 138 9.09 -8.66 7.98
CA ALA A 138 10.40 -9.22 8.27
C ALA A 138 11.35 -8.25 8.99
N ILE A 139 11.10 -6.94 8.87
CA ILE A 139 11.91 -5.88 9.50
C ILE A 139 11.14 -5.24 10.66
N TRP A 140 9.81 -5.16 10.56
CA TRP A 140 8.96 -4.46 11.51
C TRP A 140 8.80 -5.20 12.84
N GLU A 141 8.73 -6.54 12.84
CA GLU A 141 8.64 -7.33 14.08
C GLU A 141 9.92 -7.21 14.91
N TYR A 142 11.09 -7.21 14.25
CA TYR A 142 12.40 -7.02 14.91
C TYR A 142 12.48 -5.70 15.68
N VAL A 143 11.88 -4.62 15.17
CA VAL A 143 11.88 -3.30 15.83
C VAL A 143 10.95 -3.27 17.05
N LYS A 144 9.83 -4.00 17.04
CA LYS A 144 8.99 -4.12 18.24
C LYS A 144 9.74 -4.83 19.36
N GLU A 145 10.40 -5.94 19.05
CA GLU A 145 11.18 -6.71 20.03
C GLU A 145 12.34 -5.89 20.61
N VAL A 146 13.07 -5.12 19.78
CA VAL A 146 14.15 -4.24 20.27
C VAL A 146 13.61 -3.12 21.16
N ASN A 147 12.52 -2.47 20.76
CA ASN A 147 11.90 -1.40 21.55
C ASN A 147 11.26 -1.90 22.86
N GLU A 148 10.84 -3.17 22.91
CA GLU A 148 10.32 -3.80 24.13
C GLU A 148 11.43 -4.27 25.07
N HIS A 149 12.60 -4.68 24.55
CA HIS A 149 13.75 -5.05 25.38
C HIS A 149 14.54 -3.87 25.94
N ASP A 150 14.65 -2.75 25.21
CA ASP A 150 15.33 -1.55 25.72
C ASP A 150 14.52 -0.82 26.81
N ASN A 151 13.21 -1.11 26.94
CA ASN A 151 12.35 -0.56 27.99
C ASN A 151 12.31 -1.40 29.29
N GLN A 152 13.12 -2.45 29.43
CA GLN A 152 13.19 -3.29 30.63
C GLN A 152 14.46 -3.10 31.48
N VAL A 153 15.30 -2.11 31.18
CA VAL A 153 16.52 -1.81 31.93
C VAL A 153 16.51 -0.38 32.47
N ASP A 154 15.59 -0.07 33.40
CA ASP A 154 15.74 1.10 34.28
C ASP A 154 14.82 1.06 35.52
N GLU A 155 14.80 -0.05 36.27
CA GLU A 155 14.29 -0.03 37.66
C GLU A 155 15.09 -0.99 38.55
N MET A 156 16.35 -0.64 38.85
CA MET A 156 17.00 -1.10 40.08
C MET A 156 17.90 0.02 40.63
N GLU A 157 17.30 0.97 41.35
CA GLU A 157 18.06 1.73 42.35
C GLU A 157 18.24 0.87 43.61
N PRO A 158 19.48 0.58 44.05
CA PRO A 158 19.69 0.10 45.39
C PRO A 158 19.62 1.28 46.37
N ARG A 159 18.64 1.21 47.27
CA ARG A 159 18.51 2.08 48.45
C ARG A 159 19.83 2.10 49.22
N GLY A 160 20.44 3.28 49.33
CA GLY A 160 21.61 3.54 50.17
C GLY A 160 21.21 4.22 51.47
N ASN A 161 21.49 3.50 52.57
CA ASN A 161 21.58 3.85 54.01
C ASN A 161 20.97 5.14 54.55
#